data_AF-A0A811ZZX4-F1
#
_entry.id   AF-A0A811ZZX4-F1
#
_cell.length_a   1.000
_cell.length_b   1.000
_cell.length_c   1.000
_cell.angle_alpha   90.00
_cell.angle_beta   90.00
_cell.angle_gamma   90.00
#
_symmetry.space_group_name_H-M   'P 1'
#
loop_
_entity.id
_entity.type
_entity.pdbx_description
1 polymer ?
#
loop_
_entity_poly.entity_id
_entity_poly.type
_entity_poly.pdbx_seq_one_letter_code
_entity_poly.pdbx_strand_id
1 'polypeptide(L)'
;MAESNEVHTEEEQERIDAVNRYQRGERPSKICKSLGRSRSWLQKWVERYNSYNKRSEKKWFKEKSRAPKNVHGKTDSEMEQLVVKLVE
;
A
#
# COMPACT_ATOMS: atom_id res chain seq x y z
N MET A 1 5.60 26.77 8.41
CA MET A 1 4.96 25.45 8.60
C MET A 1 5.54 24.50 7.57
N ALA A 2 6.30 23.48 7.99
CA ALA A 2 6.93 22.56 7.05
C ALA A 2 5.90 21.53 6.55
N GLU A 3 5.44 21.73 5.32
CA GLU A 3 4.72 20.70 4.56
C GLU A 3 5.56 19.43 4.55
N SER A 4 5.05 18.39 5.19
CA SER A 4 5.63 17.07 5.13
C SER A 4 5.48 16.56 3.70
N ASN A 5 6.53 16.71 2.88
CA ASN A 5 6.66 16.02 1.60
C ASN A 5 6.83 14.51 1.91
N GLU A 6 5.75 13.85 2.30
CA GLU A 6 5.70 12.38 2.25
C GLU A 6 5.74 12.01 0.77
N VAL A 7 6.95 11.71 0.27
CA VAL A 7 7.15 11.22 -1.09
C VAL A 7 6.49 9.85 -1.18
N HIS A 8 5.29 9.82 -1.76
CA HIS A 8 4.62 8.60 -2.15
C HIS A 8 5.16 8.15 -3.51
N THR A 9 5.36 6.84 -3.66
CA THR A 9 5.66 6.25 -4.97
C THR A 9 4.50 6.48 -5.93
N GLU A 10 4.76 6.48 -7.23
CA GLU A 10 3.72 6.68 -8.25
C GLU A 10 2.55 5.69 -8.06
N GLU A 11 2.86 4.44 -7.73
CA GLU A 11 1.85 3.43 -7.43
C GLU A 11 1.03 3.73 -6.17
N GLU A 12 1.65 4.26 -5.12
CA GLU A 12 0.94 4.69 -3.91
C GLU A 12 0.00 5.86 -4.23
N GLN A 13 0.46 6.80 -5.05
CA GLN A 13 -0.34 7.94 -5.48
C GLN A 13 -1.54 7.49 -6.33
N GLU A 14 -1.36 6.54 -7.24
CA GLU A 14 -2.46 5.93 -8.00
C GLU A 14 -3.50 5.27 -7.07
N ARG A 15 -3.05 4.56 -6.02
CA ARG A 15 -3.95 3.91 -5.05
C ARG A 15 -4.75 4.94 -4.26
N ILE A 16 -4.08 5.99 -3.78
CA ILE A 16 -4.69 7.09 -3.03
C ILE A 16 -5.72 7.81 -3.90
N ASP A 17 -5.35 8.20 -5.12
CA ASP A 17 -6.24 8.88 -6.07
C ASP A 17 -7.46 8.01 -6.41
N ALA A 18 -7.25 6.72 -6.71
CA ALA A 18 -8.33 5.80 -7.06
C ALA A 18 -9.39 5.68 -5.96
N VAL A 19 -8.96 5.49 -4.71
CA VAL A 19 -9.86 5.38 -3.56
C VAL A 19 -10.51 6.72 -3.26
N ASN A 20 -9.79 7.84 -3.34
CA ASN A 20 -10.37 9.17 -3.14
C ASN A 20 -11.47 9.47 -4.16
N ARG A 21 -11.26 9.14 -5.45
CA ARG A 21 -12.29 9.29 -6.49
C ARG A 21 -13.50 8.40 -6.22
N TYR A 22 -13.27 7.17 -5.76
CA TYR A 22 -14.35 6.25 -5.38
C TYR A 22 -15.18 6.81 -4.21
N GLN A 23 -14.53 7.35 -3.17
CA GLN A 23 -15.21 7.98 -2.03
C GLN A 23 -16.00 9.24 -2.41
N ARG A 24 -15.59 9.93 -3.48
CA ARG A 24 -16.35 11.05 -4.07
C ARG A 24 -17.56 10.60 -4.90
N GLY A 25 -17.82 9.30 -5.01
CA GLY A 25 -18.94 8.74 -5.77
C GLY A 25 -18.66 8.57 -7.26
N GLU A 26 -17.40 8.66 -7.70
CA GLU A 26 -17.06 8.41 -9.11
C GLU A 26 -17.24 6.93 -9.47
N ARG A 27 -17.73 6.65 -10.68
CA ARG A 27 -18.00 5.29 -11.14
C ARG A 27 -16.70 4.47 -11.21
N PRO A 28 -16.65 3.25 -10.62
CA PRO A 28 -15.47 2.37 -10.65
C PRO A 28 -14.89 2.15 -12.05
N SER A 29 -15.75 2.02 -13.06
CA SER A 29 -15.34 1.83 -14.44
C SER A 29 -14.58 3.03 -15.02
N LYS A 30 -14.95 4.25 -14.62
CA LYS A 30 -14.30 5.48 -15.07
C LYS A 30 -12.92 5.64 -14.41
N ILE A 31 -12.85 5.39 -13.11
CA ILE A 31 -11.60 5.41 -12.34
C ILE A 31 -10.61 4.40 -12.92
N CYS A 32 -11.04 3.14 -13.08
CA CYS A 32 -10.24 2.08 -13.66
C CYS A 32 -9.76 2.40 -15.08
N LYS A 33 -10.63 2.95 -15.93
CA LYS A 33 -10.27 3.35 -17.31
C LYS A 33 -9.26 4.50 -17.34
N SER A 34 -9.39 5.47 -16.43
CA SER A 34 -8.46 6.60 -16.32
C SER A 34 -7.07 6.18 -15.85
N LEU A 35 -6.99 5.18 -14.97
CA LEU A 35 -5.74 4.69 -14.38
C LEU A 35 -5.16 3.46 -15.10
N GLY A 36 -5.85 2.91 -16.10
CA GLY A 36 -5.44 1.67 -16.75
C GLY A 36 -5.44 0.44 -15.82
N ARG A 37 -6.21 0.48 -14.73
CA ARG A 37 -6.27 -0.61 -13.72
C ARG A 37 -7.56 -1.42 -13.83
N SER A 38 -7.54 -2.64 -13.31
CA SER A 38 -8.72 -3.52 -13.29
C SER A 38 -9.69 -3.16 -12.15
N ARG A 39 -10.96 -3.56 -12.30
CA ARG A 39 -11.97 -3.36 -11.24
C ARG A 39 -11.60 -4.09 -9.94
N SER A 40 -11.04 -5.29 -10.06
CA SER A 40 -10.58 -6.09 -8.91
C SER A 40 -9.45 -5.39 -8.15
N TRP A 41 -8.56 -4.68 -8.86
CA TRP A 41 -7.51 -3.87 -8.22
C TRP A 41 -8.11 -2.73 -7.41
N LEU A 42 -9.08 -1.99 -7.96
CA LEU A 42 -9.75 -0.90 -7.24
C LEU A 42 -10.51 -1.43 -6.02
N GLN A 43 -11.28 -2.50 -6.19
CA GLN A 43 -12.06 -3.11 -5.12
C GLN A 43 -11.17 -3.52 -3.94
N LYS A 44 -10.04 -4.19 -4.22
CA LYS A 44 -9.03 -4.56 -3.21
C LYS A 44 -8.58 -3.37 -2.35
N TRP A 45 -8.30 -2.22 -2.98
CA TRP A 45 -7.83 -1.04 -2.26
C TRP A 45 -8.94 -0.32 -1.50
N VAL A 46 -10.16 -0.29 -2.04
CA VAL A 46 -11.35 0.23 -1.33
C VAL A 46 -11.66 -0.61 -0.08
N GLU A 47 -11.67 -1.93 -0.21
CA GLU A 47 -11.87 -2.85 0.92
C GLU A 47 -10.78 -2.66 1.99
N ARG A 48 -9.53 -2.49 1.55
CA ARG A 48 -8.40 -2.21 2.43
C ARG A 48 -8.59 -0.87 3.15
N TYR A 49 -8.95 0.20 2.45
CA TYR A 49 -9.23 1.50 3.05
C TYR A 49 -10.30 1.42 4.13
N ASN A 50 -11.43 0.78 3.84
CA ASN A 50 -12.55 0.59 4.78
C ASN A 50 -12.13 -0.22 6.02
N SER A 51 -11.22 -1.19 5.85
CA SER A 51 -10.70 -2.01 6.95
C SER A 51 -9.70 -1.24 7.83
N TYR A 52 -8.87 -0.39 7.23
CA TYR A 52 -7.83 0.38 7.94
C TYR A 52 -8.37 1.62 8.65
N ASN A 53 -9.41 2.26 8.11
CA ASN A 53 -10.09 3.38 8.76
C ASN A 53 -10.52 2.99 10.20
N LYS A 54 -10.92 1.73 10.41
CA LYS A 54 -11.28 1.18 11.73
C LYS A 54 -10.10 0.98 12.70
N ARG A 55 -8.86 0.96 12.22
CA ARG A 55 -7.66 0.57 13.00
C ARG A 55 -6.68 1.72 13.25
N SER A 56 -7.00 2.96 12.85
CA SER A 56 -6.12 4.15 12.97
C SER A 56 -4.76 4.05 12.26
N GLU A 57 -4.51 3.03 11.44
CA GLU A 57 -3.29 2.92 10.63
C GLU A 57 -3.40 3.81 9.38
N LYS A 58 -2.69 4.95 9.36
CA LYS A 58 -2.71 5.93 8.25
C LYS A 58 -2.04 5.48 6.94
N LYS A 59 -1.58 4.23 6.82
CA LYS A 59 -0.71 3.74 5.72
C LYS A 59 -1.34 2.61 4.90
N TRP A 60 -2.65 2.69 4.64
CA TRP A 60 -3.40 1.66 3.91
C TRP A 60 -2.97 1.50 2.43
N PHE A 61 -2.44 2.55 1.81
CA PHE A 61 -1.98 2.59 0.42
C PHE A 61 -0.61 1.92 0.22
N LYS A 62 0.16 1.76 1.29
CA LYS A 62 1.43 1.04 1.27
C LYS A 62 1.17 -0.42 0.99
N GLU A 63 2.04 -1.03 0.18
CA GLU A 63 2.00 -2.48 0.08
C GLU A 63 2.35 -3.09 1.44
N LYS A 64 1.70 -4.22 1.77
CA LYS A 64 2.13 -5.02 2.91
C LYS A 64 2.97 -6.15 2.33
N SER A 65 4.12 -6.39 2.95
CA SER A 65 5.00 -7.50 2.57
C SER A 65 4.18 -8.79 2.47
N ARG A 66 4.23 -9.42 1.29
CA ARG A 66 3.56 -10.69 0.98
C ARG A 66 4.35 -11.88 1.51
N ALA A 67 5.47 -11.63 2.17
CA ALA A 67 6.29 -12.66 2.77
C ALA A 67 5.44 -13.49 3.75
N PRO A 68 5.51 -14.82 3.68
CA PRO A 68 4.86 -15.68 4.67
C PRO A 68 5.43 -15.34 6.04
N LYS A 69 4.60 -14.76 6.92
CA LYS A 69 4.99 -14.42 8.30
C LYS A 69 5.16 -15.65 9.19
N ASN A 70 4.72 -16.81 8.72
CA ASN A 70 4.82 -18.07 9.44
C ASN A 70 5.61 -19.06 8.58
N VAL A 71 6.92 -18.90 8.60
CA VAL A 71 7.85 -19.92 8.12
C VAL A 71 8.05 -20.89 9.29
N HIS A 72 7.70 -22.16 9.14
CA HIS A 72 7.92 -23.22 10.14
C HIS A 72 9.41 -23.62 10.19
N GLY A 73 10.27 -22.65 10.45
CA GLY A 73 11.71 -22.78 10.34
C GLY A 73 12.37 -21.46 10.72
N LYS A 74 12.15 -21.03 11.97
CA LYS A 74 12.90 -19.93 12.57
C LYS A 74 14.38 -20.32 12.58
N THR A 75 15.17 -19.69 11.73
CA THR A 75 16.59 -19.52 12.02
C THR A 75 16.74 -18.20 12.77
N ASP A 76 17.49 -18.29 13.85
CA ASP A 76 17.61 -17.39 14.99
C ASP A 76 18.00 -15.93 14.64
N SER A 77 17.70 -15.03 15.58
CA SER A 77 17.57 -13.57 15.46
C SER A 77 18.87 -12.78 15.18
N GLU A 78 19.97 -13.44 14.81
CA GLU A 78 21.28 -12.80 14.62
C GLU A 78 21.60 -12.37 13.17
N MET A 79 20.88 -12.88 12.16
CA MET A 79 21.22 -12.67 10.74
C MET A 79 20.67 -11.38 10.10
N GLU A 80 19.83 -10.60 10.78
CA GLU A 80 19.26 -9.37 10.18
C GLU A 80 20.20 -8.15 10.24
N GLN A 81 21.31 -8.21 10.99
CA GLN A 81 22.23 -7.07 11.17
C GLN A 81 23.40 -7.01 10.15
N LEU A 82 23.58 -8.02 9.29
CA LEU A 82 24.75 -8.10 8.38
C LEU A 82 24.52 -7.58 6.95
N VAL A 83 23.29 -7.25 6.55
CA VAL A 83 22.98 -6.81 5.17
C VAL A 83 23.35 -5.35 4.88
N VAL A 84 23.76 -4.56 5.88
CA VAL A 84 24.13 -3.13 5.70
C VAL A 84 25.61 -2.91 5.33
N LYS A 85 26.45 -3.96 5.24
CA LYS A 85 27.91 -3.76 5.15
C LYS A 85 28.65 -4.51 4.02
N LEU A 86 28.02 -4.77 2.88
CA LEU A 86 28.72 -5.34 1.70
C LEU A 86 28.31 -4.72 0.36
N VAL A 87 28.23 -3.39 0.33
CA VAL A 87 28.50 -2.50 -0.81
C VAL A 87 29.00 -1.23 -0.07
N GLU A 88 30.29 -1.05 0.21
CA GLU A 88 31.46 -0.94 -0.67
C GLU A 88 32.73 -1.56 -0.06
#